data_AF-A0A959HKW2-F1
#
_entry.id   AF-A0A959HKW2-F1
#
_cell.length_a   1.000
_cell.length_b   1.000
_cell.length_c   1.000
_cell.angle_alpha   90.00
_cell.angle_beta   90.00
_cell.angle_gamma   90.00
#
_symmetry.space_group_name_H-M   'P 1'
#
loop_
_entity.id
_entity.type
_entity.pdbx_description
1 polymer ?
#
loop_
_entity_poly.entity_id
_entity_poly.type
_entity_poly.pdbx_seq_one_letter_code
_entity_poly.pdbx_strand_id
1 'polypeptide(L)'
;MRTAVLSISLFLFALPCLVAQEGGATVDADTTIYEAVAEMPRFPACEGLDTTLQAKNQCAQQALLSVMYKNINYPLEARQNNLEGTVVVSFVVEKDSSLSNFRIVKDIGGGCGLEVLRVVEGINEAGVKWVPGKNNGKVVRSRFNLPIKFKLEEVPPFTVVGRDTVYTDFETPLEFKGGEEALQAYLTDNLEYPASGIDSCLMGRIELQIIVRPSGDVRILDLIDYSGLDFDFWYEAISLATSTYGKWEPATFDGRPVTAAYNITLPFIPEAAGCQQRVEEYQRAGQLAQDGAELYDAGEKEAGLEKLSQAIALFPNNANYLIMRGQAYLDMNRFPEACADLTLARRISYIDWYDGVLP
;
A
#
# COMPACT_ATOMS: atom_id res chain seq x y z
N MET A 1 -26.23 63.16 54.35
CA MET A 1 -26.63 64.43 53.70
C MET A 1 -27.14 64.09 52.29
N ARG A 2 -28.43 64.36 52.03
CA ARG A 2 -29.07 64.79 50.76
C ARG A 2 -28.88 63.93 49.48
N THR A 3 -29.94 63.19 49.07
CA THR A 3 -30.93 63.46 47.96
C THR A 3 -30.47 62.95 46.59
N ALA A 4 -31.05 61.91 45.97
CA ALA A 4 -32.42 61.69 45.43
C ALA A 4 -32.75 62.54 44.18
N VAL A 5 -32.56 61.98 42.98
CA VAL A 5 -33.56 61.50 41.98
C VAL A 5 -34.44 62.61 41.34
N LEU A 6 -34.37 62.75 40.00
CA LEU A 6 -35.54 62.81 39.12
C LEU A 6 -35.09 62.64 37.66
N SER A 7 -35.42 61.50 37.04
CA SER A 7 -35.28 61.26 35.60
C SER A 7 -36.66 61.32 34.97
N ILE A 8 -36.82 62.18 33.96
CA ILE A 8 -38.10 62.50 33.33
C ILE A 8 -38.41 61.45 32.27
N SER A 9 -39.49 60.70 32.49
CA SER A 9 -40.10 59.80 31.52
C SER A 9 -40.92 60.60 30.50
N LEU A 10 -40.50 60.60 29.24
CA LEU A 10 -41.27 61.13 28.12
C LEU A 10 -41.98 59.97 27.40
N PHE A 11 -43.28 59.85 27.62
CA PHE A 11 -44.18 58.96 26.87
C PHE A 11 -44.43 59.55 25.48
N LEU A 12 -43.92 58.90 24.42
CA LEU A 12 -44.31 59.19 23.04
C LEU A 12 -45.29 58.13 22.55
N PHE A 13 -46.46 58.62 22.14
CA PHE A 13 -47.61 57.86 21.65
C PHE A 13 -47.30 57.06 20.39
N ALA A 14 -47.83 55.83 20.34
CA ALA A 14 -47.76 54.90 19.23
C ALA A 14 -48.56 55.38 18.01
N LEU A 15 -47.93 55.34 16.82
CA LEU A 15 -48.61 55.21 15.54
C LEU A 15 -48.65 53.73 15.16
N PRO A 16 -49.82 53.14 14.85
CA PRO A 16 -49.88 51.79 14.30
C PRO A 16 -49.49 51.87 12.81
N CYS A 17 -48.26 51.50 12.49
CA CYS A 17 -47.88 51.23 11.11
C CYS A 17 -48.54 49.91 10.69
N LEU A 18 -49.47 49.99 9.75
CA LEU A 18 -50.04 48.85 9.03
C LEU A 18 -48.88 48.04 8.44
N VAL A 19 -48.62 46.85 8.96
CA VAL A 19 -47.77 45.87 8.28
C VAL A 19 -48.65 45.20 7.23
N ALA A 20 -48.38 45.49 5.96
CA ALA A 20 -48.91 44.71 4.86
C ALA A 20 -48.40 43.28 5.00
N GLN A 21 -49.31 42.35 5.28
CA GLN A 21 -49.03 40.93 5.25
C GLN A 21 -48.96 40.52 3.78
N GLU A 22 -47.75 40.50 3.23
CA GLU A 22 -47.51 39.80 1.98
C GLU A 22 -47.72 38.31 2.26
N GLY A 23 -48.82 37.78 1.73
CA GLY A 23 -49.05 36.35 1.64
C GLY A 23 -47.93 35.75 0.80
N GLY A 24 -46.89 35.26 1.47
CA GLY A 24 -45.89 34.38 0.86
C GLY A 24 -46.62 33.15 0.33
N ALA A 25 -46.84 33.12 -0.98
CA ALA A 25 -47.19 31.90 -1.67
C ALA A 25 -46.11 30.87 -1.34
N THR A 26 -46.48 29.82 -0.62
CA THR A 26 -45.64 28.63 -0.47
C THR A 26 -45.48 28.05 -1.87
N VAL A 27 -44.35 28.36 -2.52
CA VAL A 27 -43.93 27.66 -3.73
C VAL A 27 -43.68 26.24 -3.29
N ASP A 28 -44.63 25.36 -3.58
CA ASP A 28 -44.52 23.94 -3.32
C ASP A 28 -43.26 23.45 -4.04
N ALA A 29 -42.20 23.20 -3.27
CA ALA A 29 -40.89 22.91 -3.84
C ALA A 29 -40.98 21.51 -4.43
N ASP A 30 -41.12 21.43 -5.75
CA ASP A 30 -41.21 20.16 -6.48
C ASP A 30 -40.10 19.18 -6.04
N THR A 31 -40.53 18.19 -5.25
CA THR A 31 -39.70 17.12 -4.68
C THR A 31 -39.59 15.90 -5.57
N THR A 32 -40.14 15.94 -6.79
CA THR A 32 -40.12 14.82 -7.73
C THR A 32 -38.68 14.47 -8.10
N ILE A 33 -38.33 13.19 -7.93
CA ILE A 33 -37.07 12.63 -8.42
C ILE A 33 -37.36 11.98 -9.77
N TYR A 34 -36.78 12.54 -10.83
CA TYR A 34 -36.97 12.02 -12.18
C TYR A 34 -35.97 10.89 -12.47
N GLU A 35 -36.47 9.75 -12.93
CA GLU A 35 -35.64 8.60 -13.32
C GLU A 35 -35.06 8.75 -14.74
N ALA A 36 -35.76 9.49 -15.61
CA ALA A 36 -35.33 9.81 -16.95
C ALA A 36 -35.68 11.27 -17.27
N VAL A 37 -34.74 11.99 -17.87
CA VAL A 37 -34.85 13.40 -18.22
C VAL A 37 -34.24 13.65 -19.60
N ALA A 38 -34.62 14.77 -20.23
CA ALA A 38 -34.14 15.11 -21.58
C ALA A 38 -32.61 15.29 -21.64
N GLU A 39 -32.02 15.89 -20.60
CA GLU A 39 -30.57 15.94 -20.41
C GLU A 39 -30.23 15.31 -19.06
N MET A 40 -29.54 14.16 -19.10
CA MET A 40 -29.13 13.45 -17.88
C MET A 40 -28.07 14.24 -17.10
N PRO A 41 -28.02 14.10 -15.76
CA PRO A 41 -26.95 14.67 -14.96
C PRO A 41 -25.56 14.21 -15.43
N ARG A 42 -24.56 15.08 -15.29
CA ARG A 42 -23.17 14.78 -15.67
C ARG A 42 -22.18 15.17 -14.57
N PHE A 43 -21.07 14.43 -14.54
CA PHE A 43 -19.89 14.79 -13.76
C PHE A 43 -19.20 16.04 -14.36
N PRO A 44 -18.73 17.00 -13.54
CA PRO A 44 -18.22 18.28 -14.02
C PRO A 44 -16.77 18.17 -14.52
N ALA A 45 -16.58 17.85 -15.79
CA ALA A 45 -15.24 17.79 -16.39
C ALA A 45 -15.11 18.53 -17.73
N CYS A 46 -16.19 18.58 -18.53
CA CYS A 46 -16.08 18.92 -19.96
C CYS A 46 -17.08 20.01 -20.41
N GLU A 47 -17.63 20.78 -19.49
CA GLU A 47 -18.68 21.76 -19.80
C GLU A 47 -18.17 22.94 -20.65
N GLY A 48 -16.89 23.30 -20.50
CA GLY A 48 -16.25 24.40 -21.25
C GLY A 48 -15.86 24.08 -22.70
N LEU A 49 -16.06 22.84 -23.17
CA LEU A 49 -15.76 22.47 -24.55
C LEU A 49 -16.83 23.01 -25.51
N ASP A 50 -16.42 23.59 -26.64
CA ASP A 50 -17.31 23.96 -27.74
C ASP A 50 -17.58 22.73 -28.63
N THR A 51 -18.47 21.86 -28.17
CA THR A 51 -18.78 20.57 -28.82
C THR A 51 -20.22 20.14 -28.52
N THR A 52 -20.66 19.06 -29.15
CA THR A 52 -22.02 18.53 -28.99
C THR A 52 -22.29 18.03 -27.58
N LEU A 53 -23.57 18.02 -27.18
CA LEU A 53 -24.01 17.46 -25.90
C LEU A 53 -23.59 16.00 -25.72
N GLN A 54 -23.64 15.22 -26.80
CA GLN A 54 -23.21 13.82 -26.79
C GLN A 54 -21.71 13.69 -26.47
N ALA A 55 -20.86 14.51 -27.08
CA ALA A 55 -19.42 14.50 -26.79
C ALA A 55 -19.14 14.93 -25.34
N LYS A 56 -19.87 15.93 -24.82
CA LYS A 56 -19.79 16.33 -23.40
C LYS A 56 -20.19 15.19 -22.47
N ASN A 57 -21.28 14.46 -22.78
CA ASN A 57 -21.74 13.30 -22.01
C ASN A 57 -20.66 12.20 -21.95
N GLN A 58 -20.06 11.86 -23.09
CA GLN A 58 -19.01 10.83 -23.15
C GLN A 58 -17.76 11.24 -22.35
N CYS A 59 -17.33 12.50 -22.50
CA CYS A 59 -16.18 13.03 -21.79
C CYS A 59 -16.41 13.07 -20.27
N ALA A 60 -17.58 13.52 -19.82
CA ALA A 60 -17.96 13.51 -18.41
C ALA A 60 -18.01 12.08 -17.83
N GLN A 61 -18.52 11.11 -18.61
CA GLN A 61 -18.54 9.71 -18.20
C GLN A 61 -17.13 9.13 -18.04
N GLN A 62 -16.22 9.41 -18.98
CA GLN A 62 -14.83 8.97 -18.90
C GLN A 62 -14.12 9.58 -17.69
N ALA A 63 -14.30 10.88 -17.46
CA ALA A 63 -13.73 11.58 -16.32
C ALA A 63 -14.22 10.99 -14.98
N LEU A 64 -15.53 10.75 -14.86
CA LEU A 64 -16.10 10.09 -13.68
C LEU A 64 -15.47 8.72 -13.46
N LEU A 65 -15.45 7.85 -14.48
CA LEU A 65 -14.87 6.50 -14.35
C LEU A 65 -13.38 6.55 -13.98
N SER A 66 -12.61 7.48 -14.54
CA SER A 66 -11.20 7.68 -14.19
C SER A 66 -11.02 8.02 -12.72
N VAL A 67 -11.82 8.95 -12.18
CA VAL A 67 -11.81 9.30 -10.75
C VAL A 67 -12.20 8.09 -9.90
N MET A 68 -13.23 7.34 -10.30
CA MET A 68 -13.67 6.16 -9.56
C MET A 68 -12.57 5.10 -9.50
N TYR A 69 -12.03 4.67 -10.64
CA TYR A 69 -11.00 3.61 -10.68
C TYR A 69 -9.68 4.01 -10.03
N LYS A 70 -9.37 5.30 -9.95
CA LYS A 70 -8.21 5.80 -9.21
C LYS A 70 -8.38 5.71 -7.68
N ASN A 71 -9.61 5.77 -7.17
CA ASN A 71 -9.89 5.90 -5.74
C ASN A 71 -10.57 4.67 -5.11
N ILE A 72 -10.99 3.69 -5.92
CA ILE A 72 -11.55 2.43 -5.46
C ILE A 72 -10.42 1.48 -5.07
N ASN A 73 -10.50 0.95 -3.86
CA ASN A 73 -9.68 -0.17 -3.40
C ASN A 73 -10.49 -1.47 -3.53
N TYR A 74 -10.01 -2.43 -4.31
CA TYR A 74 -10.68 -3.75 -4.38
C TYR A 74 -10.61 -4.43 -3.00
N PRO A 75 -11.74 -4.60 -2.29
CA PRO A 75 -11.73 -5.15 -0.94
C PRO A 75 -11.03 -6.51 -0.86
N LEU A 76 -10.27 -6.75 0.21
CA LEU A 76 -9.51 -7.99 0.40
C LEU A 76 -10.43 -9.22 0.41
N GLU A 77 -11.56 -9.14 1.12
CA GLU A 77 -12.55 -10.22 1.18
C GLU A 77 -13.08 -10.57 -0.22
N ALA A 78 -13.38 -9.57 -1.04
CA ALA A 78 -13.85 -9.79 -2.41
C ALA A 78 -12.77 -10.40 -3.31
N ARG A 79 -11.49 -10.01 -3.12
CA ARG A 79 -10.35 -10.64 -3.81
C ARG A 79 -10.16 -12.09 -3.40
N GLN A 80 -10.16 -12.39 -2.10
CA GLN A 80 -9.98 -13.75 -1.57
C GLN A 80 -11.10 -14.70 -2.01
N ASN A 81 -12.33 -14.19 -2.13
CA ASN A 81 -13.49 -14.97 -2.56
C ASN A 81 -13.72 -14.95 -4.08
N ASN A 82 -12.76 -14.42 -4.86
CA ASN A 82 -12.84 -14.31 -6.32
C ASN A 82 -14.13 -13.63 -6.84
N LEU A 83 -14.64 -12.62 -6.13
CA LEU A 83 -15.90 -11.96 -6.44
C LEU A 83 -15.71 -10.89 -7.51
N GLU A 84 -16.10 -11.19 -8.75
CA GLU A 84 -16.08 -10.24 -9.86
C GLU A 84 -17.50 -9.81 -10.29
N GLY A 85 -17.60 -8.69 -10.98
CA GLY A 85 -18.84 -8.29 -11.64
C GLY A 85 -19.07 -6.78 -11.62
N THR A 86 -20.34 -6.39 -11.65
CA THR A 86 -20.71 -4.97 -11.70
C THR A 86 -21.53 -4.61 -10.48
N VAL A 87 -20.99 -3.67 -9.70
CA VAL A 87 -21.70 -2.95 -8.65
C VAL A 87 -22.42 -1.77 -9.28
N VAL A 88 -23.64 -1.47 -8.82
CA VAL A 88 -24.39 -0.29 -9.25
C VAL A 88 -24.80 0.51 -8.03
N VAL A 89 -24.26 1.71 -7.91
CA VAL A 89 -24.68 2.69 -6.90
C VAL A 89 -25.59 3.71 -7.56
N SER A 90 -26.65 4.08 -6.86
CA SER A 90 -27.65 5.04 -7.30
C SER A 90 -27.71 6.21 -6.34
N PHE A 91 -27.84 7.41 -6.86
CA PHE A 91 -27.96 8.64 -6.09
C PHE A 91 -28.79 9.67 -6.85
N VAL A 92 -29.21 10.72 -6.16
CA VAL A 92 -29.95 11.84 -6.75
C VAL A 92 -28.99 13.01 -6.93
N VAL A 93 -28.94 13.53 -8.15
CA VAL A 93 -28.31 14.82 -8.43
C VAL A 93 -29.34 15.91 -8.21
N GLU A 94 -29.07 16.78 -7.23
CA GLU A 94 -29.95 17.85 -6.81
C GLU A 94 -29.85 19.08 -7.72
N LYS A 95 -30.86 19.96 -7.64
CA LYS A 95 -30.92 21.20 -8.44
C LYS A 95 -29.77 22.17 -8.14
N ASP A 96 -29.18 22.06 -6.94
CA ASP A 96 -28.04 22.85 -6.44
C ASP A 96 -26.68 22.18 -6.69
N SER A 97 -26.66 21.15 -7.54
CA SER A 97 -25.48 20.39 -7.93
C SER A 97 -24.87 19.49 -6.84
N SER A 98 -25.53 19.34 -5.68
CA SER A 98 -25.14 18.36 -4.66
C SER A 98 -25.67 16.96 -4.98
N LEU A 99 -25.13 15.96 -4.29
CA LEU A 99 -25.61 14.58 -4.34
C LEU A 99 -26.34 14.20 -3.05
N SER A 100 -27.42 13.43 -3.18
CA SER A 100 -28.20 12.92 -2.05
C SER A 100 -28.75 11.51 -2.32
N ASN A 101 -29.40 10.90 -1.33
CA ASN A 101 -30.16 9.65 -1.50
C ASN A 101 -29.32 8.49 -2.11
N PHE A 102 -28.10 8.32 -1.60
CA PHE A 102 -27.21 7.26 -2.06
C PHE A 102 -27.75 5.88 -1.65
N ARG A 103 -27.69 4.91 -2.56
CA ARG A 103 -28.12 3.53 -2.33
C ARG A 103 -27.34 2.57 -3.22
N ILE A 104 -27.01 1.40 -2.70
CA ILE A 104 -26.49 0.29 -3.49
C ILE A 104 -27.68 -0.43 -4.11
N VAL A 105 -27.75 -0.49 -5.43
CA VAL A 105 -28.85 -1.13 -6.19
C VAL A 105 -28.46 -2.53 -6.65
N LYS A 106 -27.18 -2.75 -6.92
CA LYS A 106 -26.59 -4.05 -7.24
C LYS A 106 -25.25 -4.14 -6.56
N ASP A 107 -25.01 -5.25 -5.87
CA ASP A 107 -23.75 -5.55 -5.22
C ASP A 107 -23.26 -6.93 -5.66
N ILE A 108 -21.94 -7.10 -5.67
CA ILE A 108 -21.26 -8.39 -5.86
C ILE A 108 -20.83 -9.01 -4.53
N GLY A 109 -20.91 -8.27 -3.41
CA GLY A 109 -20.52 -8.73 -2.09
C GLY A 109 -19.07 -8.41 -1.73
N GLY A 110 -18.60 -8.89 -0.57
CA GLY A 110 -17.24 -8.71 -0.08
C GLY A 110 -16.83 -7.25 0.17
N GLY A 111 -17.80 -6.35 0.38
CA GLY A 111 -17.56 -4.92 0.63
C GLY A 111 -17.47 -4.04 -0.64
N CYS A 112 -17.58 -4.60 -1.85
CA CYS A 112 -17.44 -3.83 -3.09
C CYS A 112 -18.49 -2.72 -3.25
N GLY A 113 -19.75 -2.99 -2.89
CA GLY A 113 -20.81 -1.98 -2.88
C GLY A 113 -20.51 -0.80 -1.96
N LEU A 114 -20.04 -1.08 -0.75
CA LEU A 114 -19.67 -0.06 0.24
C LEU A 114 -18.47 0.75 -0.23
N GLU A 115 -17.51 0.14 -0.90
CA GLU A 115 -16.34 0.86 -1.43
C GLU A 115 -16.72 1.85 -2.54
N VAL A 116 -17.58 1.45 -3.48
CA VAL A 116 -18.07 2.37 -4.52
C VAL A 116 -18.85 3.52 -3.87
N LEU A 117 -19.70 3.21 -2.87
CA LEU A 117 -20.46 4.20 -2.13
C LEU A 117 -19.54 5.22 -1.43
N ARG A 118 -18.50 4.74 -0.73
CA ARG A 118 -17.49 5.57 -0.05
C ARG A 118 -16.84 6.58 -1.00
N VAL A 119 -16.47 6.15 -2.21
CA VAL A 119 -15.84 7.04 -3.20
C VAL A 119 -16.83 8.09 -3.71
N VAL A 120 -18.08 7.71 -4.00
CA VAL A 120 -19.11 8.65 -4.47
C VAL A 120 -19.48 9.67 -3.38
N GLU A 121 -19.60 9.23 -2.13
CA GLU A 121 -19.84 10.11 -0.98
C GLU A 121 -18.64 11.06 -0.78
N GLY A 122 -17.41 10.56 -0.86
CA GLY A 122 -16.20 11.39 -0.79
C GLY A 122 -16.13 12.46 -1.90
N ILE A 123 -16.59 12.16 -3.12
CA ILE A 123 -16.72 13.17 -4.19
C ILE A 123 -17.69 14.29 -3.79
N ASN A 124 -18.81 13.94 -3.15
CA ASN A 124 -19.80 14.92 -2.69
C ASN A 124 -19.26 15.76 -1.51
N GLU A 125 -18.59 15.13 -0.55
CA GLU A 125 -17.96 15.78 0.60
C GLU A 125 -16.84 16.75 0.18
N ALA A 126 -16.09 16.39 -0.87
CA ALA A 126 -15.10 17.27 -1.50
C ALA A 126 -15.72 18.48 -2.22
N GLY A 127 -17.06 18.60 -2.26
CA GLY A 127 -17.77 19.74 -2.82
C GLY A 127 -17.83 19.77 -4.34
N VAL A 128 -17.60 18.64 -5.02
CA VAL A 128 -17.65 18.56 -6.49
C VAL A 128 -19.08 18.80 -6.98
N LYS A 129 -19.27 19.86 -7.78
CA LYS A 129 -20.59 20.32 -8.24
C LYS A 129 -21.01 19.66 -9.55
N TRP A 130 -21.97 18.74 -9.48
CA TRP A 130 -22.49 18.06 -10.65
C TRP A 130 -23.33 18.96 -11.56
N VAL A 131 -23.34 18.65 -12.86
CA VAL A 131 -24.28 19.27 -13.78
C VAL A 131 -25.64 18.61 -13.57
N PRO A 132 -26.67 19.34 -13.16
CA PRO A 132 -27.96 18.74 -12.82
C PRO A 132 -28.73 18.35 -14.08
N GLY A 133 -29.67 17.42 -13.92
CA GLY A 133 -30.53 16.98 -15.00
C GLY A 133 -31.50 18.07 -15.44
N LYS A 134 -31.89 18.06 -16.72
CA LYS A 134 -32.91 18.97 -17.25
C LYS A 134 -34.04 18.22 -17.93
N ASN A 135 -35.26 18.62 -17.61
CA ASN A 135 -36.47 18.16 -18.29
C ASN A 135 -37.20 19.35 -18.89
N ASN A 136 -37.47 19.30 -20.21
CA ASN A 136 -38.04 20.42 -20.96
C ASN A 136 -37.32 21.77 -20.70
N GLY A 137 -35.99 21.73 -20.64
CA GLY A 137 -35.14 22.90 -20.37
C GLY A 137 -35.10 23.38 -18.92
N LYS A 138 -35.88 22.80 -18.00
CA LYS A 138 -35.88 23.14 -16.58
C LYS A 138 -35.00 22.20 -15.78
N VAL A 139 -34.19 22.75 -14.87
CA VAL A 139 -33.37 21.97 -13.94
C VAL A 139 -34.26 21.23 -12.95
N VAL A 140 -34.06 19.92 -12.83
CA VAL A 140 -34.86 19.02 -11.98
C VAL A 140 -33.97 18.08 -11.18
N ARG A 141 -34.50 17.52 -10.08
CA ARG A 141 -33.83 16.46 -9.31
C ARG A 141 -33.85 15.19 -10.14
N SER A 142 -32.72 14.53 -10.33
CA SER A 142 -32.67 13.36 -11.22
C SER A 142 -31.87 12.24 -10.61
N ARG A 143 -32.38 11.02 -10.75
CA ARG A 143 -31.65 9.83 -10.32
C ARG A 143 -30.56 9.50 -11.33
N PHE A 144 -29.38 9.19 -10.82
CA PHE A 144 -28.25 8.69 -11.58
C PHE A 144 -27.87 7.31 -11.07
N ASN A 145 -27.60 6.38 -11.98
CA ASN A 145 -27.15 5.03 -11.65
C ASN A 145 -25.74 4.87 -12.23
N LEU A 146 -24.75 4.68 -11.36
CA LEU A 146 -23.35 4.53 -11.69
C LEU A 146 -22.95 3.05 -11.64
N PRO A 147 -22.75 2.38 -12.80
CA PRO A 147 -22.19 1.05 -12.83
C PRO A 147 -20.66 1.08 -12.74
N ILE A 148 -20.10 0.35 -11.78
CA ILE A 148 -18.65 0.13 -11.64
C ILE A 148 -18.37 -1.36 -11.78
N LYS A 149 -17.49 -1.71 -12.71
CA LYS A 149 -17.05 -3.09 -12.91
C LYS A 149 -15.80 -3.37 -12.07
N PHE A 150 -15.90 -4.35 -11.18
CA PHE A 150 -14.77 -5.00 -10.53
C PHE A 150 -14.37 -6.20 -11.39
N LYS A 151 -13.10 -6.23 -11.78
CA LYS A 151 -12.46 -7.36 -12.45
C LYS A 151 -11.16 -7.60 -11.71
N LEU A 152 -10.89 -8.84 -11.33
CA LEU A 152 -9.59 -9.23 -10.82
C LEU A 152 -8.60 -9.04 -11.97
N GLU A 153 -7.62 -8.18 -11.75
CA GLU A 153 -6.45 -8.20 -12.61
C GLU A 153 -5.76 -9.52 -12.34
N GLU A 154 -5.64 -10.37 -13.36
CA GLU A 154 -4.72 -11.48 -13.32
C GLU A 154 -3.35 -10.87 -13.06
N VAL A 155 -2.79 -11.16 -11.88
CA VAL A 155 -1.41 -10.80 -11.59
C VAL A 155 -0.60 -11.51 -12.68
N PRO A 156 0.14 -10.77 -13.53
CA PRO A 156 0.93 -11.41 -14.56
C PRO A 156 1.84 -12.44 -13.89
N PRO A 157 2.13 -13.59 -14.53
CA PRO A 157 3.01 -14.62 -13.96
C PRO A 157 4.49 -14.16 -13.89
N PHE A 158 4.73 -12.87 -14.03
CA PHE A 158 6.02 -12.22 -14.07
C PHE A 158 5.95 -10.78 -13.57
N THR A 159 7.11 -10.27 -13.20
CA THR A 159 7.36 -8.84 -12.97
C THR A 159 8.37 -8.33 -13.99
N VAL A 160 8.35 -7.04 -14.28
CA VAL A 160 9.36 -6.40 -15.15
C VAL A 160 10.38 -5.69 -14.28
N VAL A 161 11.62 -6.17 -14.26
CA VAL A 161 12.73 -5.55 -13.55
C VAL A 161 13.71 -4.97 -14.57
N GLY A 162 13.76 -3.65 -14.67
CA GLY A 162 14.57 -2.96 -15.66
C GLY A 162 14.13 -3.32 -17.08
N ARG A 163 14.89 -4.19 -17.75
CA ARG A 163 14.56 -4.72 -19.10
C ARG A 163 14.26 -6.21 -19.11
N ASP A 164 14.31 -6.85 -17.95
CA ASP A 164 14.10 -8.28 -17.80
C ASP A 164 12.66 -8.57 -17.38
N THR A 165 12.04 -9.55 -18.03
CA THR A 165 10.79 -10.15 -17.58
C THR A 165 11.14 -11.31 -16.66
N VAL A 166 10.92 -11.16 -15.36
CA VAL A 166 11.27 -12.12 -14.32
C VAL A 166 10.00 -12.85 -13.88
N TYR A 167 9.92 -14.14 -14.19
CA TYR A 167 8.76 -14.97 -13.88
C TYR A 167 8.71 -15.30 -12.39
N THR A 168 7.51 -15.20 -11.82
CA THR A 168 7.18 -15.51 -10.42
C THR A 168 6.29 -16.74 -10.31
N ASP A 169 5.76 -17.22 -11.44
CA ASP A 169 5.02 -18.47 -11.58
C ASP A 169 5.73 -19.33 -12.65
N PHE A 170 5.85 -20.64 -12.39
CA PHE A 170 6.60 -21.58 -13.21
C PHE A 170 6.20 -23.04 -12.91
N GLU A 171 6.22 -23.90 -13.93
CA GLU A 171 5.98 -25.34 -13.75
C GLU A 171 7.19 -26.04 -13.13
N THR A 172 8.40 -25.69 -13.57
CA THR A 172 9.65 -26.17 -12.97
C THR A 172 10.42 -24.98 -12.42
N PRO A 173 10.85 -25.02 -11.15
CA PRO A 173 11.62 -23.93 -10.57
C PRO A 173 13.01 -23.84 -11.19
N LEU A 174 13.63 -22.68 -11.00
CA LEU A 174 15.06 -22.48 -11.22
C LEU A 174 15.84 -23.33 -10.20
N GLU A 175 16.75 -24.16 -10.68
CA GLU A 175 17.47 -25.12 -9.82
C GLU A 175 18.97 -25.04 -10.09
N PHE A 176 19.80 -25.09 -9.04
CA PHE A 176 21.24 -25.22 -9.22
C PHE A 176 21.58 -26.63 -9.71
N LYS A 177 22.54 -26.78 -10.62
CA LYS A 177 22.96 -28.08 -11.13
C LYS A 177 23.54 -28.93 -10.01
N GLY A 178 22.83 -30.00 -9.67
CA GLY A 178 23.15 -30.86 -8.51
C GLY A 178 22.27 -30.59 -7.28
N GLY A 179 21.29 -29.69 -7.39
CA GLY A 179 20.34 -29.36 -6.34
C GLY A 179 20.89 -28.44 -5.25
N GLU A 180 20.10 -28.27 -4.20
CA GLU A 180 20.39 -27.34 -3.09
C GLU A 180 21.69 -27.70 -2.36
N GLU A 181 21.95 -28.98 -2.07
CA GLU A 181 23.17 -29.41 -1.39
C GLU A 181 24.43 -29.04 -2.19
N ALA A 182 24.38 -29.17 -3.52
CA ALA A 182 25.49 -28.79 -4.39
C ALA A 182 25.69 -27.27 -4.43
N LEU A 183 24.61 -26.48 -4.38
CA LEU A 183 24.69 -25.03 -4.24
C LEU A 183 25.35 -24.66 -2.92
N GLN A 184 24.87 -25.20 -1.80
CA GLN A 184 25.41 -24.91 -0.47
C GLN A 184 26.89 -25.28 -0.34
N ALA A 185 27.28 -26.45 -0.86
CA ALA A 185 28.69 -26.85 -0.92
C ALA A 185 29.51 -25.89 -1.78
N TYR A 186 29.00 -25.53 -2.97
CA TYR A 186 29.69 -24.57 -3.85
C TYR A 186 29.89 -23.22 -3.17
N LEU A 187 28.85 -22.66 -2.53
CA LEU A 187 28.96 -21.38 -1.83
C LEU A 187 29.93 -21.47 -0.66
N THR A 188 29.86 -22.53 0.15
CA THR A 188 30.75 -22.72 1.31
C THR A 188 32.21 -22.88 0.90
N ASP A 189 32.48 -23.71 -0.11
CA ASP A 189 33.85 -24.01 -0.56
C ASP A 189 34.52 -22.84 -1.29
N ASN A 190 33.73 -21.87 -1.77
CA ASN A 190 34.24 -20.74 -2.57
C ASN A 190 34.04 -19.38 -1.90
N LEU A 191 33.42 -19.31 -0.72
CA LEU A 191 33.25 -18.05 0.01
C LEU A 191 34.56 -17.65 0.69
N GLU A 192 35.12 -16.52 0.25
CA GLU A 192 36.33 -15.97 0.87
C GLU A 192 35.96 -14.94 1.95
N TYR A 193 36.49 -15.09 3.16
CA TYR A 193 36.31 -14.07 4.19
C TYR A 193 37.28 -12.89 3.92
N PRO A 194 36.79 -11.64 3.70
CA PRO A 194 37.64 -10.50 3.37
C PRO A 194 38.66 -10.15 4.46
N ALA A 195 39.89 -9.82 4.04
CA ALA A 195 40.99 -9.49 4.95
C ALA A 195 40.71 -8.23 5.81
N SER A 196 39.91 -7.28 5.29
CA SER A 196 39.50 -6.05 6.00
C SER A 196 38.76 -6.34 7.32
N GLY A 197 38.05 -7.47 7.40
CA GLY A 197 37.27 -7.84 8.57
C GLY A 197 38.00 -8.64 9.65
N ILE A 198 39.21 -9.16 9.37
CA ILE A 198 39.90 -10.12 10.24
C ILE A 198 40.15 -9.53 11.63
N ASP A 199 40.72 -8.32 11.69
CA ASP A 199 41.07 -7.68 12.97
C ASP A 199 39.84 -7.12 13.70
N SER A 200 38.80 -6.74 12.95
CA SER A 200 37.58 -6.14 13.49
C SER A 200 36.51 -7.17 13.85
N CYS A 201 36.74 -8.46 13.55
CA CYS A 201 35.79 -9.55 13.70
C CYS A 201 34.41 -9.22 13.10
N LEU A 202 34.37 -8.59 11.93
CA LEU A 202 33.11 -8.27 11.25
C LEU A 202 32.38 -9.57 10.90
N MET A 203 31.10 -9.66 11.21
CA MET A 203 30.33 -10.87 10.93
C MET A 203 28.87 -10.55 10.72
N GLY A 204 28.23 -11.38 9.90
CA GLY A 204 26.88 -11.15 9.47
C GLY A 204 26.48 -12.08 8.33
N ARG A 205 25.27 -11.86 7.81
CA ARG A 205 24.81 -12.49 6.58
C ARG A 205 24.48 -11.44 5.54
N ILE A 206 24.86 -11.70 4.30
CA ILE A 206 24.42 -10.96 3.13
C ILE A 206 23.41 -11.83 2.39
N GLU A 207 22.22 -11.28 2.17
CA GLU A 207 21.18 -11.91 1.35
C GLU A 207 21.20 -11.24 -0.03
N LEU A 208 21.42 -12.03 -1.08
CA LEU A 208 21.33 -11.57 -2.46
C LEU A 208 20.10 -12.18 -3.10
N GLN A 209 19.36 -11.36 -3.85
CA GLN A 209 18.45 -11.87 -4.85
C GLN A 209 19.17 -11.82 -6.19
N ILE A 210 19.34 -12.96 -6.84
CA ILE A 210 19.87 -13.05 -8.20
C ILE A 210 18.74 -13.27 -9.19
N ILE A 211 18.93 -12.81 -10.44
CA ILE A 211 18.15 -13.25 -11.58
C ILE A 211 19.01 -14.13 -12.48
N VAL A 212 18.43 -15.23 -12.95
CA VAL A 212 19.09 -16.17 -13.85
C VAL A 212 18.27 -16.25 -15.13
N ARG A 213 18.88 -15.89 -16.25
CA ARG A 213 18.25 -15.98 -17.57
C ARG A 213 18.37 -17.39 -18.15
N PRO A 214 17.54 -17.75 -19.15
CA PRO A 214 17.71 -18.99 -19.90
C PRO A 214 19.09 -19.17 -20.56
N SER A 215 19.83 -18.09 -20.83
CA SER A 215 21.22 -18.15 -21.31
C SER A 215 22.22 -18.67 -20.28
N GLY A 216 21.84 -18.72 -19.00
CA GLY A 216 22.75 -18.98 -17.88
C GLY A 216 23.41 -17.73 -17.30
N ASP A 217 23.09 -16.55 -17.85
CA ASP A 217 23.53 -15.26 -17.29
C ASP A 217 22.95 -15.06 -15.88
N VAL A 218 23.80 -14.71 -14.93
CA VAL A 218 23.44 -14.39 -13.54
C VAL A 218 23.66 -12.91 -13.30
N ARG A 219 22.70 -12.23 -12.68
CA ARG A 219 22.84 -10.83 -12.25
C ARG A 219 22.27 -10.64 -10.85
N ILE A 220 22.83 -9.68 -10.13
CA ILE A 220 22.29 -9.25 -8.84
C ILE A 220 21.07 -8.37 -9.11
N LEU A 221 19.93 -8.78 -8.56
CA LEU A 221 18.69 -8.03 -8.53
C LEU A 221 18.65 -7.16 -7.27
N ASP A 222 18.97 -7.75 -6.12
CA ASP A 222 19.00 -7.07 -4.83
C ASP A 222 20.12 -7.62 -3.95
N LEU A 223 20.63 -6.79 -3.03
CA LEU A 223 21.62 -7.16 -2.02
C LEU A 223 21.25 -6.47 -0.72
N ILE A 224 21.05 -7.28 0.31
CA ILE A 224 20.70 -6.82 1.64
C ILE A 224 21.79 -7.26 2.62
N ASP A 225 22.40 -6.27 3.27
CA ASP A 225 23.34 -6.48 4.36
C ASP A 225 22.72 -6.03 5.68
N TYR A 226 22.35 -7.00 6.52
CA TYR A 226 21.74 -6.70 7.82
C TYR A 226 22.74 -6.30 8.89
N SER A 227 24.04 -6.47 8.66
CA SER A 227 25.06 -6.29 9.70
C SER A 227 25.93 -5.06 9.47
N GLY A 228 25.74 -4.35 8.35
CA GLY A 228 26.52 -3.18 7.99
C GLY A 228 27.99 -3.52 7.80
N LEU A 229 28.25 -4.64 7.12
CA LEU A 229 29.56 -5.01 6.62
C LEU A 229 30.05 -3.98 5.59
N ASP A 230 31.35 -3.96 5.36
CA ASP A 230 31.96 -3.01 4.42
C ASP A 230 31.89 -3.49 2.97
N PHE A 231 32.41 -2.65 2.07
CA PHE A 231 32.36 -2.88 0.63
C PHE A 231 33.11 -4.15 0.18
N ASP A 232 34.13 -4.61 0.92
CA ASP A 232 34.90 -5.79 0.52
C ASP A 232 34.03 -7.07 0.67
N PHE A 233 33.17 -7.10 1.70
CA PHE A 233 32.17 -8.17 1.88
C PHE A 233 31.11 -8.14 0.79
N TRP A 234 30.64 -6.95 0.41
CA TRP A 234 29.67 -6.82 -0.68
C TRP A 234 30.26 -7.27 -2.02
N TYR A 235 31.52 -6.90 -2.29
CA TYR A 235 32.22 -7.31 -3.49
C TYR A 235 32.36 -8.83 -3.57
N GLU A 236 32.78 -9.47 -2.49
CA GLU A 236 32.89 -10.93 -2.43
C GLU A 236 31.52 -11.61 -2.64
N ALA A 237 30.49 -11.13 -1.95
CA ALA A 237 29.15 -11.68 -2.08
C ALA A 237 28.63 -11.62 -3.53
N ILE A 238 28.84 -10.50 -4.21
CA ILE A 238 28.49 -10.30 -5.62
C ILE A 238 29.35 -11.20 -6.52
N SER A 239 30.66 -11.26 -6.26
CA SER A 239 31.62 -12.07 -7.02
C SER A 239 31.22 -13.55 -6.99
N LEU A 240 31.00 -14.12 -5.80
CA LEU A 240 30.60 -15.51 -5.62
C LEU A 240 29.20 -15.79 -6.18
N ALA A 241 28.22 -14.92 -5.95
CA ALA A 241 26.88 -15.12 -6.50
C ALA A 241 26.90 -15.13 -8.04
N THR A 242 27.66 -14.23 -8.67
CA THR A 242 27.78 -14.18 -10.14
C THR A 242 28.70 -15.25 -10.74
N SER A 243 29.62 -15.84 -9.97
CA SER A 243 30.44 -16.98 -10.43
C SER A 243 29.61 -18.26 -10.65
N THR A 244 28.36 -18.28 -10.21
CA THR A 244 27.39 -19.35 -10.50
C THR A 244 26.90 -19.35 -11.97
N TYR A 245 27.39 -18.44 -12.81
CA TYR A 245 27.13 -18.40 -14.25
C TYR A 245 27.19 -19.79 -14.90
N GLY A 246 26.12 -20.15 -15.62
CA GLY A 246 26.01 -21.43 -16.33
C GLY A 246 25.85 -22.67 -15.44
N LYS A 247 25.73 -22.52 -14.11
CA LYS A 247 25.52 -23.62 -13.15
C LYS A 247 24.05 -23.85 -12.78
N TRP A 248 23.12 -23.21 -13.46
CA TRP A 248 21.69 -23.31 -13.19
C TRP A 248 20.96 -24.06 -14.31
N GLU A 249 19.94 -24.83 -13.92
CA GLU A 249 18.87 -25.30 -14.80
C GLU A 249 17.73 -24.27 -14.77
N PRO A 250 17.33 -23.73 -15.93
CA PRO A 250 16.37 -22.62 -15.97
C PRO A 250 14.98 -23.05 -15.51
N ALA A 251 14.25 -22.13 -14.90
CA ALA A 251 12.82 -22.31 -14.66
C ALA A 251 12.06 -22.45 -15.99
N THR A 252 10.94 -23.17 -16.00
CA THR A 252 10.04 -23.23 -17.16
C THR A 252 8.65 -22.68 -16.85
N PHE A 253 8.11 -21.93 -17.80
CA PHE A 253 6.72 -21.49 -17.82
C PHE A 253 6.14 -21.72 -19.22
N ASP A 254 4.95 -22.29 -19.33
CA ASP A 254 4.32 -22.78 -20.55
C ASP A 254 5.27 -23.66 -21.40
N GLY A 255 6.08 -24.49 -20.72
CA GLY A 255 7.06 -25.38 -21.36
C GLY A 255 8.23 -24.65 -22.04
N ARG A 256 8.42 -23.36 -21.77
CA ARG A 256 9.56 -22.57 -22.28
C ARG A 256 10.48 -22.18 -21.13
N PRO A 257 11.80 -22.16 -21.32
CA PRO A 257 12.71 -21.66 -20.31
C PRO A 257 12.50 -20.15 -20.14
N VAL A 258 12.40 -19.70 -18.89
CA VAL A 258 12.15 -18.30 -18.52
C VAL A 258 13.20 -17.78 -17.55
N THR A 259 13.32 -16.45 -17.47
CA THR A 259 14.15 -15.81 -16.45
C THR A 259 13.42 -15.90 -15.11
N ALA A 260 14.13 -16.34 -14.06
CA ALA A 260 13.58 -16.43 -12.72
C ALA A 260 14.57 -15.85 -11.69
N ALA A 261 14.05 -15.48 -10.53
CA ALA A 261 14.86 -15.03 -9.41
C ALA A 261 15.16 -16.17 -8.43
N TYR A 262 16.28 -16.08 -7.73
CA TYR A 262 16.67 -17.00 -6.66
C TYR A 262 17.36 -16.22 -5.53
N ASN A 263 17.12 -16.62 -4.28
CA ASN A 263 17.70 -15.95 -3.11
C ASN A 263 18.91 -16.73 -2.59
N ILE A 264 20.07 -16.09 -2.50
CA ILE A 264 21.31 -16.65 -1.95
C ILE A 264 21.58 -15.97 -0.61
N THR A 265 21.92 -16.76 0.42
CA THR A 265 22.35 -16.23 1.72
C THR A 265 23.80 -16.62 1.98
N LEU A 266 24.67 -15.64 2.22
CA LEU A 266 26.09 -15.85 2.47
C LEU A 266 26.44 -15.46 3.91
N PRO A 267 26.83 -16.40 4.78
CA PRO A 267 27.27 -16.11 6.14
C PRO A 267 28.77 -15.77 6.16
N PHE A 268 29.10 -14.54 6.54
CA PHE A 268 30.47 -14.14 6.81
C PHE A 268 30.75 -14.30 8.30
N ILE A 269 31.45 -15.38 8.66
CA ILE A 269 31.82 -15.68 10.05
C ILE A 269 33.34 -15.84 10.10
N PRO A 270 34.06 -15.05 10.91
CA PRO A 270 35.52 -15.17 10.99
C PRO A 270 35.93 -16.45 11.71
N GLU A 271 36.90 -17.17 11.15
CA GLU A 271 37.50 -18.36 11.78
C GLU A 271 38.72 -18.03 12.66
N ALA A 272 39.18 -16.77 12.64
CA ALA A 272 40.34 -16.34 13.41
C ALA A 272 40.14 -16.59 14.91
N ALA A 273 41.13 -17.21 15.56
CA ALA A 273 41.04 -17.57 16.99
C ALA A 273 40.71 -16.38 17.90
N GLY A 274 41.16 -15.17 17.55
CA GLY A 274 40.85 -13.95 18.28
C GLY A 274 39.38 -13.52 18.25
N CYS A 275 38.58 -14.04 17.32
CA CYS A 275 37.18 -13.70 17.14
C CYS A 275 36.20 -14.70 17.79
N GLN A 276 36.69 -15.82 18.36
CA GLN A 276 35.84 -16.92 18.84
C GLN A 276 34.77 -16.46 19.84
N GLN A 277 35.14 -15.64 20.83
CA GLN A 277 34.17 -15.11 21.80
C GLN A 277 33.07 -14.30 21.11
N ARG A 278 33.43 -13.47 20.12
CA ARG A 278 32.45 -12.65 19.40
C ARG A 278 31.54 -13.51 18.51
N VAL A 279 32.07 -14.58 17.94
CA VAL A 279 31.29 -15.59 17.18
C VAL A 279 30.30 -16.32 18.08
N GLU A 280 30.69 -16.71 19.30
CA GLU A 280 29.78 -17.32 20.29
C GLU A 280 28.65 -16.35 20.68
N GLU A 281 28.97 -15.07 20.87
CA GLU A 281 27.96 -14.03 21.11
C GLU A 281 26.99 -13.89 19.92
N TYR A 282 27.50 -13.96 18.68
CA TYR A 282 26.67 -13.89 17.47
C TYR A 282 25.72 -15.07 17.34
N GLN A 283 26.20 -16.29 17.58
CA GLN A 283 25.37 -17.48 17.62
C GLN A 283 24.29 -17.39 18.70
N ARG A 284 24.66 -16.90 19.89
CA ARG A 284 23.70 -16.67 20.98
C ARG A 284 22.65 -15.62 20.63
N ALA A 285 23.04 -14.52 19.98
CA ALA A 285 22.10 -13.49 19.52
C ALA A 285 21.13 -14.06 18.48
N GLY A 286 21.62 -14.89 17.56
CA GLY A 286 20.79 -15.62 16.59
C GLY A 286 19.76 -16.51 17.27
N GLN A 287 20.17 -17.32 18.24
CA GLN A 287 19.26 -18.18 19.01
C GLN A 287 18.22 -17.35 19.78
N LEU A 288 18.63 -16.26 20.43
CA LEU A 288 17.70 -15.37 21.13
C LEU A 288 16.67 -14.76 20.17
N ALA A 289 17.08 -14.36 18.96
CA ALA A 289 16.16 -13.83 17.97
C ALA A 289 15.16 -14.90 17.49
N GLN A 290 15.62 -16.13 17.26
CA GLN A 290 14.76 -17.26 16.90
C GLN A 290 13.76 -17.59 18.02
N ASP A 291 14.24 -17.79 19.26
CA ASP A 291 13.38 -18.02 20.43
C ASP A 291 12.33 -16.90 20.56
N GLY A 292 12.74 -15.66 20.31
CA GLY A 292 11.86 -14.49 20.36
C GLY A 292 10.74 -14.53 19.32
N ALA A 293 11.06 -14.93 18.09
CA ALA A 293 10.07 -15.11 17.03
C ALA A 293 9.11 -16.26 17.34
N GLU A 294 9.61 -17.41 17.81
CA GLU A 294 8.79 -18.56 18.17
C GLU A 294 7.81 -18.24 19.31
N LEU A 295 8.26 -17.52 20.34
CA LEU A 295 7.40 -17.04 21.43
C LEU A 295 6.33 -16.06 20.92
N TYR A 296 6.71 -15.18 20.01
CA TYR A 296 5.78 -14.23 19.41
C TYR A 296 4.67 -14.94 18.63
N ASP A 297 5.02 -15.92 17.81
CA ASP A 297 4.09 -16.76 17.04
C ASP A 297 3.21 -17.63 17.95
N ALA A 298 3.73 -18.06 19.11
CA ALA A 298 2.97 -18.74 20.15
C ALA A 298 2.02 -17.82 20.94
N GLY A 299 2.03 -16.51 20.69
CA GLY A 299 1.20 -15.52 21.37
C GLY A 299 1.81 -14.94 22.65
N GLU A 300 3.00 -15.38 23.04
CA GLU A 300 3.76 -14.86 24.19
C GLU A 300 4.55 -13.59 23.81
N LYS A 301 3.84 -12.59 23.28
CA LYS A 301 4.43 -11.43 22.57
C LYS A 301 5.48 -10.66 23.38
N GLU A 302 5.22 -10.37 24.66
CA GLU A 302 6.18 -9.62 25.50
C GLU A 302 7.44 -10.44 25.83
N ALA A 303 7.30 -11.76 26.01
CA ALA A 303 8.46 -12.64 26.19
C ALA A 303 9.30 -12.72 24.91
N GLY A 304 8.63 -12.74 23.75
CA GLY A 304 9.28 -12.65 22.44
C GLY A 304 10.07 -11.35 22.26
N LEU A 305 9.46 -10.20 22.59
CA LEU A 305 10.12 -8.89 22.57
C LEU A 305 11.34 -8.80 23.48
N GLU A 306 11.28 -9.41 24.67
CA GLU A 306 12.41 -9.45 25.60
C GLU A 306 13.58 -10.23 25.00
N LYS A 307 13.33 -11.38 24.38
CA LYS A 307 14.35 -12.18 23.69
C LYS A 307 15.00 -11.42 22.53
N LEU A 308 14.19 -10.75 21.70
CA LEU A 308 14.69 -9.89 20.63
C LEU A 308 15.53 -8.73 21.18
N SER A 309 15.13 -8.15 22.30
CA SER A 309 15.90 -7.09 22.97
C SER A 309 17.25 -7.59 23.49
N GLN A 310 17.33 -8.82 23.98
CA GLN A 310 18.59 -9.45 24.38
C GLN A 310 19.50 -9.72 23.16
N ALA A 311 18.94 -10.13 22.02
CA ALA A 311 19.70 -10.28 20.78
C ALA A 311 20.29 -8.94 20.30
N ILE A 312 19.46 -7.88 20.29
CA ILE A 312 19.87 -6.51 19.93
C ILE A 312 20.92 -5.97 20.90
N ALA A 313 20.85 -6.30 22.19
CA ALA A 313 21.86 -5.87 23.15
C ALA A 313 23.26 -6.44 22.82
N LEU A 314 23.34 -7.65 22.24
CA LEU A 314 24.60 -8.24 21.78
C LEU A 314 25.08 -7.63 20.45
N PHE A 315 24.15 -7.36 19.53
CA PHE A 315 24.41 -6.79 18.21
C PHE A 315 23.44 -5.64 17.90
N PRO A 316 23.70 -4.42 18.44
CA PRO A 316 22.77 -3.30 18.35
C PRO A 316 22.58 -2.75 16.93
N ASN A 317 23.54 -3.02 16.04
CA ASN A 317 23.51 -2.62 14.64
C ASN A 317 23.16 -3.78 13.71
N ASN A 318 22.49 -4.83 14.20
CA ASN A 318 21.95 -5.86 13.32
C ASN A 318 20.52 -5.49 12.91
N ALA A 319 20.37 -5.07 11.66
CA ALA A 319 19.09 -4.65 11.09
C ALA A 319 18.04 -5.76 11.11
N ASN A 320 18.42 -7.03 10.98
CA ASN A 320 17.45 -8.12 11.00
C ASN A 320 16.77 -8.22 12.37
N TYR A 321 17.52 -8.16 13.47
CA TYR A 321 16.93 -8.20 14.81
C TYR A 321 16.07 -6.96 15.10
N LEU A 322 16.50 -5.78 14.64
CA LEU A 322 15.72 -4.55 14.71
C LEU A 322 14.42 -4.65 13.90
N ILE A 323 14.44 -5.22 12.69
CA ILE A 323 13.25 -5.46 11.86
C ILE A 323 12.28 -6.39 12.58
N MET A 324 12.76 -7.51 13.11
CA MET A 324 11.93 -8.47 13.84
C MET A 324 11.23 -7.81 15.04
N ARG A 325 11.97 -7.04 15.84
CA ARG A 325 11.38 -6.35 17.00
C ARG A 325 10.48 -5.18 16.60
N GLY A 326 10.86 -4.43 15.58
CA GLY A 326 10.07 -3.35 15.00
C GLY A 326 8.72 -3.84 14.47
N GLN A 327 8.70 -4.96 13.75
CA GLN A 327 7.46 -5.60 13.28
C GLN A 327 6.59 -6.06 14.46
N ALA A 328 7.19 -6.70 15.46
CA ALA A 328 6.46 -7.09 16.66
C ALA A 328 5.84 -5.87 17.38
N TYR A 329 6.53 -4.72 17.43
CA TYR A 329 5.95 -3.48 17.94
C TYR A 329 4.80 -2.96 17.07
N LEU A 330 4.91 -2.98 15.74
CA LEU A 330 3.83 -2.56 14.83
C LEU A 330 2.55 -3.37 15.06
N ASP A 331 2.67 -4.68 15.10
CA ASP A 331 1.56 -5.61 15.34
C ASP A 331 0.89 -5.41 16.72
N MET A 332 1.63 -4.84 17.67
CA MET A 332 1.15 -4.49 19.01
C MET A 332 0.67 -3.03 19.12
N ASN A 333 0.62 -2.28 18.00
CA ASN A 333 0.29 -0.85 17.93
C ASN A 333 1.23 0.05 18.75
N ARG A 334 2.48 -0.38 18.97
CA ARG A 334 3.54 0.37 19.66
C ARG A 334 4.38 1.16 18.65
N PHE A 335 3.72 2.12 17.99
CA PHE A 335 4.28 2.83 16.84
C PHE A 335 5.59 3.59 17.12
N PRO A 336 5.77 4.30 18.26
CA PRO A 336 7.03 5.00 18.53
C PRO A 336 8.24 4.07 18.61
N GLU A 337 8.11 2.93 19.29
CA GLU A 337 9.17 1.93 19.39
C GLU A 337 9.45 1.26 18.04
N ALA A 338 8.38 0.91 17.30
CA ALA A 338 8.52 0.38 15.94
C ALA A 338 9.28 1.35 15.02
N CYS A 339 8.93 2.63 15.04
CA CYS A 339 9.59 3.66 14.22
C CYS A 339 11.08 3.77 14.56
N ALA A 340 11.44 3.69 15.85
CA ALA A 340 12.84 3.77 16.28
C ALA A 340 13.68 2.62 15.72
N ASP A 341 13.19 1.37 15.86
CA ASP A 341 13.91 0.19 15.38
C ASP A 341 13.98 0.15 13.86
N LEU A 342 12.87 0.40 13.15
CA LEU A 342 12.82 0.34 11.69
C LEU A 342 13.62 1.48 11.03
N THR A 343 13.68 2.67 11.64
CA THR A 343 14.54 3.75 11.17
C THR A 343 16.03 3.42 11.32
N LEU A 344 16.40 2.73 12.41
CA LEU A 344 17.79 2.30 12.60
C LEU A 344 18.14 1.17 11.63
N ALA A 345 17.29 0.16 11.51
CA ALA A 345 17.45 -0.92 10.54
C ALA A 345 17.66 -0.35 9.13
N ARG A 346 16.88 0.66 8.77
CA ARG A 346 17.02 1.36 7.49
C ARG A 346 18.39 1.89 7.21
N ARG A 347 18.96 2.59 8.19
CA ARG A 347 20.27 3.21 8.04
C ARG A 347 21.36 2.16 7.85
N ILE A 348 21.19 0.99 8.45
CA ILE A 348 22.18 -0.10 8.41
C ILE A 348 22.09 -0.84 7.08
N SER A 349 20.89 -1.28 6.68
CA SER A 349 20.71 -2.18 5.53
C SER A 349 20.46 -1.49 4.20
N TYR A 350 20.31 -0.16 4.19
CA TYR A 350 20.00 0.65 2.99
C TYR A 350 18.77 0.17 2.21
N ILE A 351 17.85 -0.52 2.89
CA ILE A 351 16.58 -0.96 2.33
C ILE A 351 15.65 0.27 2.19
N ASP A 352 14.59 0.22 1.38
CA ASP A 352 13.58 1.30 1.31
C ASP A 352 12.12 0.79 1.44
N TRP A 353 11.85 -0.52 1.62
CA TRP A 353 10.47 -1.05 1.59
C TRP A 353 9.54 -0.55 2.71
N TYR A 354 10.07 -0.08 3.84
CA TYR A 354 9.27 0.51 4.93
C TYR A 354 8.85 1.96 4.67
N ASP A 355 9.32 2.63 3.61
CA ASP A 355 8.92 4.01 3.29
C ASP A 355 7.42 4.14 2.94
N GLY A 356 6.75 3.03 2.60
CA GLY A 356 5.29 2.99 2.44
C GLY A 356 4.51 2.57 3.69
N VAL A 357 5.20 2.15 4.75
CA VAL A 357 4.61 1.59 5.99
C VAL A 357 4.79 2.55 7.17
N LEU A 358 5.88 3.32 7.18
CA LEU A 358 6.15 4.35 8.17
C LEU A 358 5.47 5.68 7.75
N PRO A 359 4.80 6.38 8.67
CA PRO A 359 4.05 7.60 8.37
C PRO A 359 4.91 8.81 7.95
#